data_AF-A0A6J7E3L8-F1
#
_entry.id   AF-A0A6J7E3L8-F1
#
_cell.length_a   1.000
_cell.length_b   1.000
_cell.length_c   1.000
_cell.angle_alpha   90.00
_cell.angle_beta   90.00
_cell.angle_gamma   90.00
#
_symmetry.space_group_name_H-M   'P 1'
#
loop_
_entity.id
_entity.type
_entity.pdbx_description
1 polymer ?
#
loop_
_entity_poly.entity_id
_entity_poly.type
_entity_poly.pdbx_seq_one_letter_code
_entity_poly.pdbx_strand_id
1 'polypeptide(L)'
;MPPADGSNLLYSVRYNEALAWMSDLHRGQTQRKFEYESPVPVIAHLLEVSSRIWIAGGGEDEAIAGLLHDSLEDAYYPGIESDIEDRFGPRVLELVKGCSYGRPGENTAPLSWEEGKVEYLDRLRKADLATLRVAWAEKISNVRAVVEDLEAGRPLFELFQSPRQETLEYFGQLGEVFKSRWGNVPEVRRYLALVERMGSPMLNPNVWSVFGNAHLALGEPYNFQIIPAAQGTVSGLFPFETDAYILTAWNPMMSTLPDSVNGLRNQALREQLRADGINVVDCAGFDPQGAWREEGFLVTGLESEHTALELGRHHGQAAIYRWSPQALTVLECFGRRQSDSGWSISTGS
;
A
#
# COMPACT_ATOMS: atom_id res chain seq x y z
N MET A 1 -5.11 -14.08 35.83
CA MET A 1 -5.32 -15.51 35.55
C MET A 1 -6.79 -15.70 35.19
N PRO A 2 -7.12 -16.50 34.17
CA PRO A 2 -8.51 -16.86 33.91
C PRO A 2 -9.06 -17.68 35.10
N PRO A 3 -10.38 -17.63 35.36
CA PRO A 3 -11.01 -18.34 36.48
C PRO A 3 -10.91 -19.86 36.32
N ALA A 4 -10.76 -20.56 37.44
CA ALA A 4 -10.45 -21.99 37.52
C ALA A 4 -11.56 -22.94 37.04
N ASP A 5 -12.75 -22.43 36.72
CA ASP A 5 -13.91 -23.22 36.29
C ASP A 5 -14.11 -23.26 34.76
N GLY A 6 -13.19 -22.66 33.98
CA GLY A 6 -13.26 -22.66 32.51
C GLY A 6 -14.42 -21.85 31.91
N SER A 7 -15.24 -21.20 32.74
CA SER A 7 -16.46 -20.49 32.34
C SER A 7 -16.22 -19.11 31.69
N ASN A 8 -14.98 -18.81 31.31
CA ASN A 8 -14.61 -17.53 30.70
C ASN A 8 -13.41 -17.64 29.74
N LEU A 9 -13.27 -18.79 29.06
CA LEU A 9 -12.26 -18.96 28.02
C LEU A 9 -12.74 -18.30 26.72
N LEU A 10 -11.92 -17.38 26.17
CA LEU A 10 -12.21 -16.68 24.91
C LEU A 10 -12.09 -17.60 23.68
N TYR A 11 -11.34 -18.69 23.80
CA TYR A 11 -11.20 -19.77 22.82
C TYR A 11 -10.85 -21.08 23.54
N SER A 12 -11.09 -22.20 22.89
CA SER A 12 -10.98 -23.55 23.42
C SER A 12 -9.65 -24.23 23.06
N VAL A 13 -9.49 -25.48 23.54
CA VAL A 13 -8.34 -26.34 23.19
C VAL A 13 -8.27 -26.67 21.70
N ARG A 14 -9.40 -26.59 20.96
CA ARG A 14 -9.44 -26.82 19.51
C ARG A 14 -8.50 -25.89 18.76
N TYR A 15 -8.39 -24.63 19.18
CA TYR A 15 -7.46 -23.68 18.57
C TYR A 15 -5.99 -24.06 18.82
N ASN A 16 -5.66 -24.55 20.02
CA ASN A 16 -4.31 -25.02 20.33
C ASN A 16 -3.94 -26.26 19.48
N GLU A 17 -4.90 -27.18 19.31
CA GLU A 17 -4.74 -28.35 18.47
C GLU A 17 -4.54 -27.97 17.00
N ALA A 18 -5.33 -27.01 16.49
CA ALA A 18 -5.18 -26.48 15.14
C ALA A 18 -3.82 -25.83 14.92
N LEU A 19 -3.34 -25.04 15.89
CA LEU A 19 -2.03 -24.40 15.83
C LEU A 19 -0.90 -25.43 15.78
N ALA A 20 -0.95 -26.47 16.64
CA ALA A 20 0.05 -27.52 16.66
C ALA A 20 0.04 -28.32 15.35
N TRP A 21 -1.15 -28.68 14.86
CA TRP A 21 -1.31 -29.45 13.63
C TRP A 21 -0.83 -28.67 12.40
N MET A 22 -1.22 -27.40 12.26
CA MET A 22 -0.72 -26.50 11.22
C MET A 22 0.81 -26.35 11.28
N SER A 23 1.39 -26.18 12.48
CA SER A 23 2.84 -26.06 12.64
C SER A 23 3.58 -27.32 12.20
N ASP A 24 3.02 -28.51 12.43
CA ASP A 24 3.59 -29.76 11.96
C ASP A 24 3.47 -29.91 10.45
N LEU A 25 2.29 -29.58 9.91
CA LEU A 25 1.96 -29.66 8.49
C LEU A 25 2.90 -28.79 7.63
N HIS A 26 3.19 -27.57 8.08
CA HIS A 26 4.02 -26.61 7.36
C HIS A 26 5.47 -26.51 7.89
N ARG A 27 5.93 -27.45 8.74
CA ARG A 27 7.22 -27.37 9.46
C ARG A 27 8.44 -27.18 8.56
N GLY A 28 8.40 -27.75 7.36
CA GLY A 28 9.48 -27.66 6.37
C GLY A 28 9.28 -26.56 5.33
N GLN A 29 8.21 -25.77 5.43
CA GLN A 29 7.82 -24.81 4.40
C GLN A 29 8.28 -23.39 4.75
N THR A 30 8.86 -22.73 3.76
CA THR A 30 9.29 -21.34 3.85
C THR A 30 8.82 -20.58 2.63
N GLN A 31 8.47 -19.31 2.83
CA GLN A 31 8.28 -18.35 1.76
C GLN A 31 9.58 -17.56 1.55
N ARG A 32 9.98 -17.41 0.29
CA ARG A 32 11.10 -16.57 -0.15
C ARG A 32 10.78 -16.06 -1.55
N LYS A 33 10.73 -14.73 -1.73
CA LYS A 33 10.36 -14.13 -3.02
C LYS A 33 11.58 -13.89 -3.90
N PHE A 34 12.71 -13.55 -3.28
CA PHE A 34 13.98 -13.36 -3.99
C PHE A 34 15.13 -14.18 -3.39
N GLU A 35 16.09 -14.60 -4.21
CA GLU A 35 17.21 -15.45 -3.75
C GLU A 35 18.06 -14.80 -2.66
N TYR A 36 18.17 -13.46 -2.67
CA TYR A 36 18.94 -12.69 -1.71
C TYR A 36 18.22 -12.46 -0.36
N GLU A 37 16.98 -12.94 -0.22
CA GLU A 37 16.23 -12.83 1.04
C GLU A 37 16.48 -14.02 1.97
N SER A 38 16.40 -13.74 3.27
CA SER A 38 16.30 -14.81 4.26
C SER A 38 14.92 -15.46 4.16
N PRO A 39 14.82 -16.80 4.06
CA PRO A 39 13.53 -17.48 4.00
C PRO A 39 12.75 -17.25 5.29
N VAL A 40 11.46 -16.93 5.16
CA VAL A 40 10.54 -16.75 6.28
C VAL A 40 9.67 -18.01 6.40
N PRO A 41 9.48 -18.59 7.60
CA PRO A 41 8.56 -19.72 7.78
C PRO A 41 7.12 -19.37 7.39
N VAL A 42 6.42 -20.24 6.64
CA VAL A 42 5.03 -20.00 6.18
C VAL A 42 4.07 -19.77 7.34
N ILE A 43 4.32 -20.38 8.50
CA ILE A 43 3.54 -20.18 9.72
C ILE A 43 3.39 -18.70 10.13
N ALA A 44 4.32 -17.82 9.74
CA ALA A 44 4.19 -16.38 9.99
C ALA A 44 2.93 -15.79 9.32
N HIS A 45 2.65 -16.16 8.08
CA HIS A 45 1.45 -15.77 7.35
C HIS A 45 0.19 -16.37 7.99
N LEU A 46 0.21 -17.68 8.29
CA LEU A 46 -0.95 -18.38 8.86
C LEU A 46 -1.37 -17.82 10.23
N LEU A 47 -0.39 -17.53 11.09
CA LEU A 47 -0.61 -16.85 12.37
C LEU A 47 -1.20 -15.46 12.20
N GLU A 48 -0.68 -14.71 11.23
CA GLU A 48 -1.15 -13.38 10.91
C GLU A 48 -2.61 -13.40 10.43
N VAL A 49 -2.97 -14.28 9.49
CA VAL A 49 -4.35 -14.46 9.01
C VAL A 49 -5.29 -14.78 10.16
N SER A 50 -4.95 -15.78 10.97
CA SER A 50 -5.77 -16.16 12.13
C SER A 50 -5.94 -15.02 13.14
N SER A 51 -4.87 -14.29 13.46
CA SER A 51 -4.94 -13.14 14.37
C SER A 51 -5.84 -12.01 13.85
N ARG A 52 -5.84 -11.77 12.53
CA ARG A 52 -6.66 -10.72 11.92
C ARG A 52 -8.14 -11.03 11.97
N ILE A 53 -8.52 -12.30 11.88
CA ILE A 53 -9.91 -12.73 12.03
C ILE A 53 -10.45 -12.33 13.40
N TRP A 54 -9.67 -12.57 14.46
CA TRP A 54 -10.01 -12.13 15.81
C TRP A 54 -10.11 -10.62 15.94
N ILE A 55 -9.14 -9.88 15.39
CA ILE A 55 -9.14 -8.41 15.39
C ILE A 55 -10.39 -7.86 14.69
N ALA A 56 -10.83 -8.53 13.62
CA ALA A 56 -12.04 -8.16 12.92
C ALA A 56 -13.33 -8.48 13.71
N GLY A 57 -13.27 -9.34 14.73
CA GLY A 57 -14.41 -9.82 15.51
C GLY A 57 -15.01 -11.14 15.01
N GLY A 58 -14.22 -11.99 14.33
CA GLY A 58 -14.60 -13.35 13.96
C GLY A 58 -14.58 -14.30 15.16
N GLY A 59 -15.14 -15.50 14.97
CA GLY A 59 -15.17 -16.57 15.98
C GLY A 59 -14.02 -17.59 15.91
N GLU A 60 -14.05 -18.58 16.80
CA GLU A 60 -13.00 -19.62 16.88
C GLU A 60 -12.89 -20.43 15.59
N ASP A 61 -14.02 -20.88 15.03
CA ASP A 61 -14.02 -21.67 13.80
C ASP A 61 -13.40 -20.89 12.63
N GLU A 62 -13.66 -19.57 12.54
CA GLU A 62 -13.03 -18.70 11.54
C GLU A 62 -11.52 -18.61 11.76
N ALA A 63 -11.08 -18.42 13.01
CA ALA A 63 -9.66 -18.30 13.31
C ALA A 63 -8.90 -19.61 13.07
N ILE A 64 -9.51 -20.76 13.38
CA ILE A 64 -9.00 -22.08 13.02
C ILE A 64 -8.93 -22.22 11.50
N ALA A 65 -10.00 -21.87 10.78
CA ALA A 65 -9.98 -21.91 9.31
C ALA A 65 -8.89 -21.00 8.73
N GLY A 66 -8.62 -19.84 9.32
CA GLY A 66 -7.50 -18.97 8.96
C GLY A 66 -6.12 -19.60 9.17
N LEU A 67 -5.93 -20.45 10.18
CA LEU A 67 -4.68 -21.22 10.33
C LEU A 67 -4.53 -22.28 9.24
N LEU A 68 -5.66 -22.82 8.76
CA LEU A 68 -5.70 -23.99 7.88
C LEU A 68 -5.98 -23.65 6.41
N HIS A 69 -6.11 -22.37 6.05
CA HIS A 69 -6.65 -21.98 4.74
C HIS A 69 -5.79 -22.47 3.56
N ASP A 70 -4.47 -22.51 3.70
CA ASP A 70 -3.53 -23.02 2.69
C ASP A 70 -3.35 -24.54 2.72
N SER A 71 -3.92 -25.24 3.70
CA SER A 71 -3.67 -26.67 3.89
C SER A 71 -4.13 -27.53 2.71
N LEU A 72 -5.20 -27.13 2.02
CA LEU A 72 -5.73 -27.86 0.85
C LEU A 72 -4.94 -27.61 -0.44
N GLU A 73 -4.05 -26.61 -0.45
CA GLU A 73 -3.27 -26.19 -1.62
C GLU A 73 -1.80 -26.55 -1.44
N ASP A 74 -1.17 -26.06 -0.36
CA ASP A 74 0.28 -26.09 -0.17
C ASP A 74 0.76 -27.28 0.66
N ALA A 75 -0.14 -27.97 1.35
CA ALA A 75 0.19 -29.12 2.18
C ALA A 75 -0.79 -30.29 2.02
N TYR A 76 -1.40 -30.39 0.84
CA TYR A 76 -2.42 -31.38 0.57
C TYR A 76 -1.90 -32.81 0.69
N TYR A 77 -2.74 -33.67 1.29
CA TYR A 77 -2.62 -35.12 1.20
C TYR A 77 -4.01 -35.77 1.16
N PRO A 78 -4.15 -36.98 0.56
CA PRO A 78 -5.43 -37.68 0.54
C PRO A 78 -5.95 -37.93 1.95
N GLY A 79 -7.14 -37.41 2.27
CA GLY A 79 -7.77 -37.53 3.58
C GLY A 79 -7.73 -36.27 4.44
N ILE A 80 -6.98 -35.23 4.04
CA ILE A 80 -6.85 -33.99 4.81
C ILE A 80 -8.21 -33.31 5.10
N GLU A 81 -9.17 -33.37 4.18
CA GLU A 81 -10.51 -32.84 4.41
C GLU A 81 -11.25 -33.56 5.54
N SER A 82 -11.16 -34.90 5.58
CA SER A 82 -11.73 -35.71 6.67
C SER A 82 -11.04 -35.38 7.99
N ASP A 83 -9.71 -35.26 7.98
CA ASP A 83 -8.96 -34.87 9.18
C ASP A 83 -9.39 -33.50 9.70
N ILE A 84 -9.63 -32.51 8.83
CA ILE A 84 -10.14 -31.19 9.23
C ILE A 84 -11.53 -31.31 9.85
N GLU A 85 -12.45 -32.03 9.21
CA GLU A 85 -13.81 -32.21 9.70
C GLU A 85 -13.85 -32.98 11.04
N ASP A 86 -13.08 -34.06 11.16
CA ASP A 86 -13.07 -34.90 12.35
C ASP A 86 -12.44 -34.19 13.56
N ARG A 87 -11.40 -33.38 13.33
CA ARG A 87 -10.67 -32.66 14.41
C ARG A 87 -11.31 -31.33 14.76
N PHE A 88 -11.74 -30.58 13.75
CA PHE A 88 -12.15 -29.18 13.90
C PHE A 88 -13.59 -28.93 13.49
N GLY A 89 -14.32 -29.94 13.03
CA GLY A 89 -15.74 -29.86 12.75
C GLY A 89 -16.07 -29.40 11.33
N PRO A 90 -17.33 -29.65 10.89
CA PRO A 90 -17.77 -29.39 9.52
C PRO A 90 -17.73 -27.90 9.16
N ARG A 91 -17.94 -27.01 10.14
CA ARG A 91 -17.92 -25.56 9.90
C ARG A 91 -16.52 -25.05 9.53
N VAL A 92 -15.47 -25.58 10.15
CA VAL A 92 -14.08 -25.24 9.80
C VAL A 92 -13.76 -25.73 8.39
N LEU A 93 -14.13 -26.98 8.06
CA LEU A 93 -13.93 -27.51 6.72
C LEU A 93 -14.64 -26.67 5.64
N GLU A 94 -15.88 -26.25 5.91
CA GLU A 94 -16.64 -25.37 5.01
C GLU A 94 -15.91 -24.05 4.76
N LEU A 95 -15.38 -23.42 5.82
CA LEU A 95 -14.65 -22.15 5.73
C LEU A 95 -13.33 -22.29 4.96
N VAL A 96 -12.56 -23.35 5.22
CA VAL A 96 -11.30 -23.64 4.51
C VAL A 96 -11.59 -23.82 3.01
N LYS A 97 -12.56 -24.67 2.65
CA LYS A 97 -12.99 -24.86 1.25
C LYS A 97 -13.49 -23.57 0.60
N GLY A 98 -14.16 -22.72 1.37
CA GLY A 98 -14.66 -21.42 0.91
C GLY A 98 -13.55 -20.45 0.50
N CYS A 99 -12.35 -20.61 1.08
CA CYS A 99 -11.20 -19.76 0.83
C CYS A 99 -10.23 -20.36 -0.21
N SER A 100 -10.10 -21.69 -0.27
CA SER A 100 -9.19 -22.33 -1.21
C SER A 100 -9.64 -22.21 -2.68
N TYR A 101 -8.66 -22.09 -3.57
CA TYR A 101 -8.77 -22.11 -5.03
C TYR A 101 -8.57 -23.54 -5.57
N GLY A 102 -9.33 -23.90 -6.61
CA GLY A 102 -9.11 -25.14 -7.35
C GLY A 102 -9.67 -26.41 -6.68
N ARG A 103 -9.37 -27.56 -7.29
CA ARG A 103 -9.73 -28.88 -6.76
C ARG A 103 -8.64 -29.36 -5.79
N PRO A 104 -9.00 -29.98 -4.65
CA PRO A 104 -8.03 -30.50 -3.69
C PRO A 104 -6.99 -31.42 -4.34
N GLY A 105 -5.70 -31.15 -4.14
CA GLY A 105 -4.60 -31.95 -4.68
C GLY A 105 -4.27 -31.74 -6.16
N GLU A 106 -5.03 -30.91 -6.86
CA GLU A 106 -4.63 -30.37 -8.14
C GLU A 106 -3.91 -29.05 -7.88
N ASN A 107 -2.57 -29.05 -7.95
CA ASN A 107 -1.79 -27.82 -8.16
C ASN A 107 -2.03 -27.34 -9.60
N THR A 108 -3.31 -27.14 -9.93
CA THR A 108 -3.77 -26.69 -11.21
C THR A 108 -3.35 -25.25 -11.28
N ALA A 109 -2.43 -24.95 -12.20
CA ALA A 109 -2.39 -23.62 -12.79
C ALA A 109 -3.86 -23.25 -13.03
N PRO A 110 -4.38 -22.21 -12.34
CA PRO A 110 -5.81 -22.00 -12.28
C PRO A 110 -6.35 -21.91 -13.70
N LEU A 111 -7.60 -22.36 -13.89
CA LEU A 111 -8.47 -21.89 -14.99
C LEU A 111 -8.00 -20.50 -15.40
N SER A 112 -7.70 -20.31 -16.70
CA SER A 112 -6.94 -19.16 -17.23
C SER A 112 -7.07 -17.97 -16.27
N TRP A 113 -5.99 -17.54 -15.61
CA TRP A 113 -5.98 -16.75 -14.37
C TRP A 113 -7.14 -15.74 -14.18
N GLU A 114 -7.64 -15.14 -15.27
CA GLU A 114 -8.88 -14.37 -15.40
C GLU A 114 -10.20 -15.12 -15.05
N GLU A 115 -10.49 -16.28 -15.63
CA GLU A 115 -11.70 -17.09 -15.36
C GLU A 115 -11.77 -17.52 -13.89
N GLY A 116 -10.64 -17.95 -13.32
CA GLY A 116 -10.56 -18.31 -11.91
C GLY A 116 -10.86 -17.12 -10.98
N LYS A 117 -10.46 -15.90 -11.34
CA LYS A 117 -10.78 -14.68 -10.57
C LYS A 117 -12.25 -14.33 -10.59
N VAL A 118 -12.88 -14.43 -11.76
CA VAL A 118 -14.31 -14.12 -11.90
C VAL A 118 -15.15 -15.07 -11.05
N GLU A 119 -14.89 -16.38 -11.13
CA GLU A 119 -15.61 -17.39 -10.35
C GLU A 119 -15.43 -17.16 -8.84
N TYR A 120 -14.21 -16.84 -8.40
CA TYR A 120 -13.94 -16.56 -7.00
C TYR A 120 -14.66 -15.31 -6.49
N LEU A 121 -14.65 -14.22 -7.25
CA LEU A 121 -15.39 -13.01 -6.91
C LEU A 121 -16.89 -13.29 -6.83
N ASP A 122 -17.44 -14.07 -7.75
CA ASP A 122 -18.84 -14.50 -7.72
C ASP A 122 -19.18 -15.35 -6.50
N ARG A 123 -18.27 -16.24 -6.10
CA ARG A 123 -18.39 -17.02 -4.86
C ARG A 123 -18.40 -16.11 -3.64
N LEU A 124 -17.44 -15.18 -3.53
CA LEU A 124 -17.37 -14.24 -2.40
C LEU A 124 -18.57 -13.28 -2.33
N ARG A 125 -19.17 -12.92 -3.48
CA ARG A 125 -20.42 -12.13 -3.52
C ARG A 125 -21.62 -12.86 -2.90
N LYS A 126 -21.57 -14.19 -2.80
CA LYS A 126 -22.65 -15.03 -2.24
C LYS A 126 -22.30 -15.65 -0.88
N ALA A 127 -21.02 -15.72 -0.54
CA ALA A 127 -20.51 -16.30 0.71
C ALA A 127 -21.09 -15.62 1.95
N ASP A 128 -21.17 -16.34 3.07
CA ASP A 128 -21.55 -15.74 4.35
C ASP A 128 -20.45 -14.82 4.90
N LEU A 129 -20.76 -14.06 5.96
CA LEU A 129 -19.82 -13.09 6.55
C LEU A 129 -18.57 -13.74 7.17
N ALA A 130 -18.66 -14.99 7.63
CA ALA A 130 -17.54 -15.69 8.23
C ALA A 130 -16.52 -16.09 7.14
N THR A 131 -16.99 -16.72 6.06
CA THR A 131 -16.15 -17.03 4.88
C THR A 131 -15.53 -15.75 4.30
N LEU A 132 -16.32 -14.68 4.21
CA LEU A 132 -15.82 -13.39 3.72
C LEU A 132 -14.72 -12.81 4.61
N ARG A 133 -14.81 -12.99 5.93
CA ARG A 133 -13.81 -12.52 6.90
C ARG A 133 -12.51 -13.32 6.82
N VAL A 134 -12.59 -14.64 6.65
CA VAL A 134 -11.40 -15.48 6.44
C VAL A 134 -10.70 -15.07 5.14
N ALA A 135 -11.46 -14.95 4.04
CA ALA A 135 -10.92 -14.46 2.77
C ALA A 135 -10.32 -13.05 2.89
N TRP A 136 -10.99 -12.12 3.57
CA TRP A 136 -10.43 -10.79 3.83
C TRP A 136 -9.10 -10.85 4.60
N ALA A 137 -9.01 -11.69 5.64
CA ALA A 137 -7.82 -11.80 6.48
C ALA A 137 -6.61 -12.36 5.72
N GLU A 138 -6.85 -13.32 4.82
CA GLU A 138 -5.87 -13.85 3.86
C GLU A 138 -5.41 -12.75 2.89
N LYS A 139 -6.35 -12.09 2.21
CA LYS A 139 -6.01 -11.07 1.20
C LYS A 139 -5.32 -9.84 1.80
N ILE A 140 -5.73 -9.36 2.98
CA ILE A 140 -5.04 -8.23 3.62
C ILE A 140 -3.62 -8.61 4.10
N SER A 141 -3.36 -9.87 4.43
CA SER A 141 -1.99 -10.35 4.71
C SER A 141 -1.13 -10.29 3.45
N ASN A 142 -1.68 -10.77 2.33
CA ASN A 142 -1.00 -10.77 1.04
C ASN A 142 -0.69 -9.36 0.55
N VAL A 143 -1.68 -8.45 0.56
CA VAL A 143 -1.46 -7.06 0.14
C VAL A 143 -0.45 -6.37 1.05
N ARG A 144 -0.48 -6.62 2.37
CA ARG A 144 0.51 -6.03 3.29
C ARG A 144 1.92 -6.48 2.96
N ALA A 145 2.15 -7.79 2.79
CA ALA A 145 3.46 -8.30 2.43
C ALA A 145 3.97 -7.70 1.11
N VAL A 146 3.07 -7.50 0.13
CA VAL A 146 3.41 -6.83 -1.13
C VAL A 146 3.81 -5.38 -0.91
N VAL A 147 3.05 -4.62 -0.12
CA VAL A 147 3.38 -3.22 0.19
C VAL A 147 4.75 -3.12 0.88
N GLU A 148 5.03 -3.96 1.87
CA GLU A 148 6.31 -3.96 2.60
C GLU A 148 7.51 -4.22 1.68
N ASP A 149 7.37 -5.15 0.72
CA ASP A 149 8.41 -5.42 -0.26
C ASP A 149 8.61 -4.26 -1.25
N LEU A 150 7.51 -3.67 -1.74
CA LEU A 150 7.56 -2.52 -2.62
C LEU A 150 8.20 -1.32 -1.91
N GLU A 151 7.91 -1.09 -0.64
CA GLU A 151 8.51 -0.04 0.20
C GLU A 151 10.01 -0.27 0.44
N ALA A 152 10.43 -1.53 0.51
CA ALA A 152 11.85 -1.90 0.52
C ALA A 152 12.54 -1.76 -0.86
N GLY A 153 11.80 -1.34 -1.89
CA GLY A 153 12.32 -1.12 -3.24
C GLY A 153 12.47 -2.40 -4.07
N ARG A 154 11.80 -3.49 -3.69
CA ARG A 154 11.86 -4.76 -4.42
C ARG A 154 10.96 -4.74 -5.66
N PRO A 155 11.40 -5.30 -6.80
CA PRO A 155 10.63 -5.27 -8.06
C PRO A 155 9.54 -6.35 -8.09
N LEU A 156 8.65 -6.36 -7.09
CA LEU A 156 7.68 -7.46 -6.92
C LEU A 156 6.76 -7.68 -8.12
N PHE A 157 6.37 -6.61 -8.82
CA PHE A 157 5.45 -6.73 -9.96
C PHE A 157 6.02 -7.59 -11.11
N GLU A 158 7.34 -7.79 -11.16
CA GLU A 158 7.98 -8.69 -12.12
C GLU A 158 7.79 -10.18 -11.76
N LEU A 159 7.41 -10.49 -10.52
CA LEU A 159 7.15 -11.86 -10.06
C LEU A 159 5.69 -12.29 -10.23
N PHE A 160 4.77 -11.35 -10.47
CA PHE A 160 3.37 -11.67 -10.69
C PHE A 160 3.17 -12.27 -12.09
N GLN A 161 2.24 -13.23 -12.20
CA GLN A 161 1.88 -13.82 -13.49
C GLN A 161 1.22 -12.82 -14.45
N SER A 162 0.72 -11.71 -13.92
CA SER A 162 -0.06 -10.74 -14.67
C SER A 162 0.42 -9.31 -14.46
N PRO A 163 0.12 -8.42 -15.41
CA PRO A 163 0.49 -7.02 -15.33
C PRO A 163 0.10 -6.37 -14.00
N ARG A 164 0.92 -5.40 -13.58
CA ARG A 164 0.68 -4.57 -12.39
C ARG A 164 -0.76 -4.04 -12.33
N GLN A 165 -1.25 -3.50 -13.44
CA GLN A 165 -2.57 -2.88 -13.50
C GLN A 165 -3.69 -3.90 -13.24
N GLU A 166 -3.66 -5.06 -13.87
CA GLU A 166 -4.65 -6.13 -13.64
C GLU A 166 -4.58 -6.69 -12.21
N THR A 167 -3.38 -6.76 -11.63
CA THR A 167 -3.19 -7.17 -10.24
C THR A 167 -3.86 -6.18 -9.29
N LEU A 168 -3.64 -4.87 -9.47
CA LEU A 168 -4.26 -3.81 -8.69
C LEU A 168 -5.79 -3.79 -8.84
N GLU A 169 -6.29 -3.94 -10.06
CA GLU A 169 -7.72 -4.00 -10.35
C GLU A 169 -8.39 -5.18 -9.63
N TYR A 170 -7.76 -6.34 -9.63
CA TYR A 170 -8.27 -7.51 -8.92
C TYR A 170 -8.33 -7.32 -7.40
N PHE A 171 -7.25 -6.82 -6.79
CA PHE A 171 -7.28 -6.49 -5.36
C PHE A 171 -8.32 -5.40 -5.04
N GLY A 172 -8.52 -4.44 -5.94
CA GLY A 172 -9.59 -3.44 -5.86
C GLY A 172 -10.99 -4.06 -5.91
N GLN A 173 -11.25 -4.98 -6.85
CA GLN A 173 -12.52 -5.70 -6.96
C GLN A 173 -12.84 -6.51 -5.70
N LEU A 174 -11.85 -7.19 -5.11
CA LEU A 174 -11.99 -7.85 -3.81
C LEU A 174 -12.40 -6.85 -2.71
N GLY A 175 -11.76 -5.67 -2.69
CA GLY A 175 -12.08 -4.59 -1.77
C GLY A 175 -13.53 -4.12 -1.88
N GLU A 176 -14.04 -3.96 -3.11
CA GLU A 176 -15.43 -3.59 -3.35
C GLU A 176 -16.41 -4.69 -2.95
N VAL A 177 -16.05 -5.98 -3.12
CA VAL A 177 -16.85 -7.09 -2.59
C VAL A 177 -16.92 -7.03 -1.06
N PHE A 178 -15.77 -6.86 -0.38
CA PHE A 178 -15.73 -6.74 1.08
C PHE A 178 -16.56 -5.55 1.56
N LYS A 179 -16.41 -4.38 0.94
CA LYS A 179 -17.17 -3.17 1.27
C LYS A 179 -18.67 -3.33 1.04
N SER A 180 -19.08 -3.97 -0.05
CA SER A 180 -20.49 -4.16 -0.38
C SER A 180 -21.18 -5.15 0.56
N ARG A 181 -20.48 -6.22 0.96
CA ARG A 181 -21.06 -7.31 1.76
C ARG A 181 -20.92 -7.09 3.27
N TRP A 182 -19.81 -6.50 3.72
CA TRP A 182 -19.47 -6.29 5.14
C TRP A 182 -19.60 -4.82 5.57
N GLY A 183 -19.74 -3.89 4.62
CA GLY A 183 -19.86 -2.46 4.88
C GLY A 183 -18.52 -1.74 5.03
N ASN A 184 -18.59 -0.43 5.27
CA ASN A 184 -17.42 0.43 5.40
C ASN A 184 -16.81 0.37 6.82
N VAL A 185 -16.51 -0.84 7.33
CA VAL A 185 -15.90 -1.07 8.65
C VAL A 185 -14.39 -0.77 8.63
N PRO A 186 -13.74 -0.52 9.79
CA PRO A 186 -12.31 -0.21 9.85
C PRO A 186 -11.41 -1.21 9.11
N GLU A 187 -11.75 -2.50 9.17
CA GLU A 187 -11.04 -3.62 8.56
C GLU A 187 -11.02 -3.54 7.03
N VAL A 188 -12.19 -3.23 6.44
CA VAL A 188 -12.33 -3.02 4.99
C VAL A 188 -11.59 -1.75 4.56
N ARG A 189 -11.67 -0.67 5.34
CA ARG A 189 -10.92 0.57 5.04
C ARG A 189 -9.41 0.35 5.05
N ARG A 190 -8.90 -0.43 6.01
CA ARG A 190 -7.47 -0.79 6.07
C ARG A 190 -7.03 -1.59 4.84
N TYR A 191 -7.85 -2.54 4.40
CA TYR A 191 -7.57 -3.29 3.17
C TYR A 191 -7.51 -2.35 1.95
N LEU A 192 -8.53 -1.51 1.74
CA LEU A 192 -8.57 -0.57 0.63
C LEU A 192 -7.39 0.41 0.63
N ALA A 193 -7.02 0.92 1.80
CA ALA A 193 -5.84 1.79 1.95
C ALA A 193 -4.53 1.08 1.58
N LEU A 194 -4.40 -0.21 1.90
CA LEU A 194 -3.23 -1.00 1.49
C LEU A 194 -3.22 -1.26 -0.02
N VAL A 195 -4.36 -1.49 -0.65
CA VAL A 195 -4.46 -1.64 -2.12
C VAL A 195 -4.10 -0.33 -2.83
N GLU A 196 -4.58 0.80 -2.31
CA GLU A 196 -4.19 2.13 -2.80
C GLU A 196 -2.68 2.36 -2.65
N ARG A 197 -2.10 2.02 -1.49
CA ARG A 197 -0.66 2.10 -1.26
C ARG A 197 0.12 1.18 -2.21
N MET A 198 -0.34 -0.04 -2.45
CA MET A 198 0.26 -0.97 -3.41
C MET A 198 0.28 -0.39 -4.83
N GLY A 199 -0.75 0.39 -5.20
CA GLY A 199 -0.85 1.09 -6.48
C GLY A 199 -0.08 2.41 -6.55
N SER A 200 0.46 2.89 -5.43
CA SER A 200 1.17 4.17 -5.35
C SER A 200 2.63 4.06 -5.79
N PRO A 201 3.29 5.17 -6.17
CA PRO A 201 4.70 5.17 -6.52
C PRO A 201 5.52 4.88 -5.27
N MET A 202 6.43 3.90 -5.34
CA MET A 202 7.38 3.63 -4.26
C MET A 202 8.70 4.34 -4.53
N LEU A 203 9.00 5.29 -3.68
CA LEU A 203 10.28 5.99 -3.72
C LEU A 203 11.32 5.14 -2.99
N ASN A 204 12.15 4.42 -3.75
CA ASN A 204 13.35 3.82 -3.15
C ASN A 204 14.30 4.93 -2.63
N PRO A 205 15.26 4.61 -1.75
CA PRO A 205 16.14 5.63 -1.16
C PRO A 205 16.93 6.46 -2.18
N ASN A 206 17.31 5.87 -3.32
CA ASN A 206 18.06 6.56 -4.36
C ASN A 206 17.20 7.64 -5.04
N VAL A 207 15.99 7.28 -5.49
CA VAL A 207 15.06 8.24 -6.10
C VAL A 207 14.65 9.32 -5.08
N TRP A 208 14.42 8.93 -3.81
CA TRP A 208 14.14 9.88 -2.73
C TRP A 208 15.25 10.92 -2.54
N SER A 209 16.52 10.49 -2.63
CA SER A 209 17.67 11.38 -2.50
C SER A 209 17.76 12.43 -3.62
N VAL A 210 17.23 12.13 -4.82
CA VAL A 210 17.20 13.09 -5.94
C VAL A 210 16.32 14.28 -5.59
N PHE A 211 15.15 14.05 -4.98
CA PHE A 211 14.28 15.14 -4.53
C PHE A 211 14.97 16.05 -3.51
N GLY A 212 15.73 15.48 -2.58
CA GLY A 212 16.45 16.25 -1.55
C GLY A 212 17.58 17.15 -2.09
N ASN A 213 18.05 16.91 -3.31
CA ASN A 213 19.12 17.69 -3.95
C ASN A 213 18.61 18.63 -5.05
N ALA A 214 17.30 18.64 -5.35
CA ALA A 214 16.76 19.44 -6.43
C ALA A 214 16.82 20.94 -6.11
N HIS A 215 17.23 21.74 -7.09
CA HIS A 215 17.15 23.19 -7.02
C HIS A 215 15.77 23.65 -7.50
N LEU A 216 15.23 24.70 -6.89
CA LEU A 216 13.89 25.19 -7.18
C LEU A 216 13.97 26.65 -7.64
N ALA A 217 13.81 26.89 -8.93
CA ALA A 217 13.79 28.24 -9.50
C ALA A 217 12.38 28.83 -9.43
N LEU A 218 12.22 29.97 -8.76
CA LEU A 218 10.96 30.71 -8.73
C LEU A 218 10.95 31.77 -9.83
N GLY A 219 9.85 31.84 -10.58
CA GLY A 219 9.59 32.86 -11.58
C GLY A 219 9.17 34.21 -10.97
N GLU A 220 8.58 35.07 -11.80
CA GLU A 220 8.11 36.38 -11.37
C GLU A 220 7.05 36.28 -10.26
N PRO A 221 7.08 37.18 -9.25
CA PRO A 221 7.97 38.33 -9.11
C PRO A 221 9.28 38.03 -8.36
N TYR A 222 9.51 36.78 -7.93
CA TYR A 222 10.62 36.43 -7.03
C TYR A 222 11.96 36.33 -7.75
N ASN A 223 12.01 35.67 -8.90
CA ASN A 223 13.20 35.56 -9.75
C ASN A 223 14.49 35.14 -8.99
N PHE A 224 14.36 34.16 -8.08
CA PHE A 224 15.49 33.56 -7.36
C PHE A 224 15.33 32.05 -7.27
N GLN A 225 16.41 31.37 -6.87
CA GLN A 225 16.44 29.93 -6.66
C GLN A 225 16.50 29.60 -5.17
N ILE A 226 15.76 28.57 -4.76
CA ILE A 226 15.92 27.91 -3.47
C ILE A 226 16.86 26.72 -3.68
N ILE A 227 17.96 26.70 -2.93
CA ILE A 227 18.99 25.67 -3.00
C ILE A 227 18.98 24.90 -1.68
N PRO A 228 18.82 23.55 -1.71
CA PRO A 228 18.96 22.74 -0.51
C PRO A 228 20.31 22.94 0.18
N ALA A 229 20.30 23.02 1.51
CA ALA A 229 21.49 23.19 2.33
C ALA A 229 21.51 22.18 3.49
N ALA A 230 22.63 22.12 4.22
CA ALA A 230 22.73 21.29 5.42
C ALA A 230 21.62 21.63 6.42
N GLN A 231 21.04 20.61 7.06
CA GLN A 231 19.94 20.79 8.01
C GLN A 231 20.27 21.85 9.08
N GLY A 232 19.34 22.78 9.31
CA GLY A 232 19.53 23.93 10.20
C GLY A 232 20.20 25.15 9.56
N THR A 233 20.66 25.05 8.30
CA THR A 233 21.17 26.20 7.56
C THR A 233 20.02 26.94 6.89
N VAL A 234 19.86 28.23 7.19
CA VAL A 234 18.93 29.12 6.50
C VAL A 234 19.68 30.37 6.06
N SER A 235 19.68 30.66 4.76
CA SER A 235 20.37 31.82 4.19
C SER A 235 19.49 32.54 3.17
N GLY A 236 18.80 33.60 3.60
CA GLY A 236 17.87 34.38 2.80
C GLY A 236 16.66 34.81 3.62
N LEU A 237 15.71 35.51 3.00
CA LEU A 237 14.47 35.91 3.65
C LEU A 237 13.32 35.04 3.14
N PHE A 238 12.59 34.41 4.05
CA PHE A 238 11.34 33.72 3.74
C PHE A 238 10.22 34.78 3.57
N PRO A 239 9.60 34.91 2.39
CA PRO A 239 8.76 36.07 2.08
C PRO A 239 7.27 35.88 2.42
N PHE A 240 6.88 34.77 3.05
CA PHE A 240 5.48 34.41 3.28
C PHE A 240 5.12 34.37 4.78
N GLU A 241 3.84 34.55 5.09
CA GLU A 241 3.32 34.44 6.47
C GLU A 241 3.15 32.98 6.92
N THR A 242 2.85 32.09 5.98
CA THR A 242 2.68 30.65 6.20
C THR A 242 3.63 29.88 5.31
N ASP A 243 3.76 28.57 5.57
CA ASP A 243 4.48 27.67 4.68
C ASP A 243 3.96 27.76 3.24
N ALA A 244 4.90 27.66 2.30
CA ALA A 244 4.63 27.59 0.88
C ALA A 244 4.88 26.17 0.38
N TYR A 245 4.21 25.77 -0.69
CA TYR A 245 4.36 24.43 -1.25
C TYR A 245 4.72 24.50 -2.72
N ILE A 246 5.48 23.53 -3.21
CA ILE A 246 5.82 23.43 -4.63
C ILE A 246 5.22 22.15 -5.18
N LEU A 247 4.41 22.32 -6.22
CA LEU A 247 3.60 21.29 -6.85
C LEU A 247 3.91 21.26 -8.35
N THR A 248 3.87 20.08 -8.95
CA THR A 248 3.82 19.92 -10.41
C THR A 248 2.81 18.82 -10.76
N ALA A 249 2.44 18.70 -12.02
CA ALA A 249 1.69 17.56 -12.56
C ALA A 249 2.53 16.78 -13.59
N TRP A 250 3.82 17.09 -13.71
CA TRP A 250 4.77 16.40 -14.57
C TRP A 250 5.00 14.96 -14.11
N ASN A 251 5.21 14.07 -15.09
CA ASN A 251 5.64 12.68 -14.89
C ASN A 251 4.87 11.95 -13.77
N PRO A 252 3.52 11.89 -13.87
CA PRO A 252 2.69 11.32 -12.83
C PRO A 252 3.08 9.87 -12.55
N MET A 253 3.01 9.51 -11.29
CA MET A 253 3.42 8.22 -10.76
C MET A 253 4.88 7.87 -11.06
N MET A 254 5.73 8.89 -11.23
CA MET A 254 7.13 8.79 -11.70
C MET A 254 7.28 8.22 -13.12
N SER A 255 6.22 8.25 -13.92
CA SER A 255 6.27 7.78 -15.30
C SER A 255 6.63 8.95 -16.22
N THR A 256 7.76 8.86 -16.92
CA THR A 256 8.15 9.88 -17.91
C THR A 256 7.10 9.96 -19.04
N LEU A 257 6.59 11.16 -19.29
CA LEU A 257 5.66 11.46 -20.38
C LEU A 257 6.27 12.47 -21.36
N PRO A 258 5.75 12.58 -22.59
CA PRO A 258 6.14 13.65 -23.51
C PRO A 258 5.84 15.04 -22.93
N ASP A 259 6.72 16.02 -23.19
CA ASP A 259 6.58 17.39 -22.68
C ASP A 259 5.22 18.04 -23.01
N SER A 260 4.66 17.75 -24.17
CA SER A 260 3.33 18.25 -24.56
C SER A 260 2.23 17.72 -23.64
N VAL A 261 2.31 16.47 -23.20
CA VAL A 261 1.37 15.85 -22.26
C VAL A 261 1.59 16.42 -20.86
N ASN A 262 2.84 16.54 -20.42
CA ASN A 262 3.18 17.16 -19.13
C ASN A 262 2.71 18.62 -19.06
N GLY A 263 2.86 19.38 -20.14
CA GLY A 263 2.37 20.76 -20.26
C GLY A 263 0.85 20.87 -20.07
N LEU A 264 0.08 19.98 -20.73
CA LEU A 264 -1.38 19.94 -20.56
C LEU A 264 -1.79 19.60 -19.12
N ARG A 265 -1.07 18.67 -18.47
CA ARG A 265 -1.32 18.32 -17.06
C ARG A 265 -1.05 19.50 -16.12
N ASN A 266 0.07 20.21 -16.31
CA ASN A 266 0.38 21.40 -15.53
C ASN A 266 -0.63 22.53 -15.76
N GLN A 267 -1.12 22.69 -16.99
CA GLN A 267 -2.18 23.65 -17.27
C GLN A 267 -3.45 23.33 -16.46
N ALA A 268 -3.86 22.06 -16.42
CA ALA A 268 -5.02 21.64 -15.64
C ALA A 268 -4.82 21.88 -14.12
N LEU A 269 -3.63 21.59 -13.58
CA LEU A 269 -3.29 21.93 -12.19
C LEU A 269 -3.37 23.45 -11.94
N ARG A 270 -2.84 24.28 -12.84
CA ARG A 270 -2.91 25.74 -12.72
C ARG A 270 -4.34 26.26 -12.73
N GLU A 271 -5.19 25.72 -13.61
CA GLU A 271 -6.60 26.07 -13.70
C GLU A 271 -7.36 25.70 -12.43
N GLN A 272 -7.11 24.50 -11.87
CA GLN A 272 -7.66 24.07 -10.59
C GLN A 272 -7.25 25.03 -9.45
N LEU A 273 -5.95 25.27 -9.29
CA LEU A 273 -5.43 26.15 -8.23
C LEU A 273 -6.05 27.56 -8.30
N ARG A 274 -6.20 28.11 -9.51
CA ARG A 274 -6.85 29.41 -9.72
C ARG A 274 -8.34 29.38 -9.40
N ALA A 275 -9.04 28.32 -9.78
CA ALA A 275 -10.46 28.15 -9.47
C ALA A 275 -10.71 28.09 -7.96
N ASP A 276 -9.78 27.49 -7.22
CA ASP A 276 -9.78 27.39 -5.76
C ASP A 276 -9.31 28.69 -5.06
N GLY A 277 -8.99 29.74 -5.83
CA GLY A 277 -8.54 31.03 -5.29
C GLY A 277 -7.13 31.00 -4.68
N ILE A 278 -6.33 29.98 -5.00
CA ILE A 278 -4.98 29.79 -4.46
C ILE A 278 -4.00 30.70 -5.23
N ASN A 279 -3.08 31.32 -4.50
CA ASN A 279 -2.01 32.12 -5.08
C ASN A 279 -0.96 31.21 -5.73
N VAL A 280 -0.71 31.42 -7.03
CA VAL A 280 0.16 30.57 -7.85
C VAL A 280 1.26 31.39 -8.50
N VAL A 281 2.51 30.95 -8.34
CA VAL A 281 3.68 31.50 -9.02
C VAL A 281 4.38 30.38 -9.80
N ASP A 282 4.77 30.67 -11.03
CA ASP A 282 5.48 29.69 -11.86
C ASP A 282 6.85 29.37 -11.22
N CYS A 283 7.20 28.10 -11.19
CA CYS A 283 8.51 27.65 -10.72
C CYS A 283 9.00 26.46 -11.53
N ALA A 284 10.24 26.06 -11.32
CA ALA A 284 10.76 24.82 -11.86
C ALA A 284 11.71 24.12 -10.88
N GLY A 285 11.54 22.81 -10.74
CA GLY A 285 12.51 21.93 -10.11
C GLY A 285 13.52 21.45 -11.15
N PHE A 286 14.78 21.33 -10.78
CA PHE A 286 15.81 20.78 -11.66
C PHE A 286 16.97 20.20 -10.88
N ASP A 287 17.69 19.27 -11.51
CA ASP A 287 18.98 18.81 -11.00
C ASP A 287 20.08 19.84 -11.34
N PRO A 288 20.94 20.23 -10.38
CA PRO A 288 22.03 21.18 -10.61
C PRO A 288 23.05 20.74 -11.68
N GLN A 289 23.14 19.45 -12.01
CA GLN A 289 23.99 18.97 -13.12
C GLN A 289 23.29 19.10 -14.49
N GLY A 290 22.02 19.54 -14.52
CA GLY A 290 21.25 19.82 -15.72
C GLY A 290 20.67 18.58 -16.39
N ALA A 291 20.63 17.43 -15.70
CA ALA A 291 20.12 16.18 -16.29
C ALA A 291 18.60 16.19 -16.51
N TRP A 292 17.85 16.96 -15.71
CA TRP A 292 16.39 17.10 -15.82
C TRP A 292 15.92 18.46 -15.32
N ARG A 293 14.76 18.89 -15.83
CA ARG A 293 14.03 20.08 -15.39
C ARG A 293 12.53 19.82 -15.54
N GLU A 294 11.76 20.18 -14.52
CA GLU A 294 10.30 20.06 -14.50
C GLU A 294 9.69 21.39 -14.08
N GLU A 295 8.79 21.90 -14.93
CA GLU A 295 8.02 23.09 -14.62
C GLU A 295 6.93 22.76 -13.57
N GLY A 296 6.56 23.72 -12.75
CA GLY A 296 5.61 23.57 -11.67
C GLY A 296 5.16 24.91 -11.11
N PHE A 297 4.63 24.85 -9.88
CA PHE A 297 3.99 25.98 -9.23
C PHE A 297 4.37 26.06 -7.76
N LEU A 298 4.81 27.25 -7.34
CA LEU A 298 4.79 27.64 -5.95
C LEU A 298 3.37 28.08 -5.58
N VAL A 299 2.82 27.46 -4.54
CA VAL A 299 1.50 27.77 -4.00
C VAL A 299 1.60 28.26 -2.56
N THR A 300 0.82 29.29 -2.24
CA THR A 300 0.82 29.93 -0.92
C THR A 300 -0.62 30.15 -0.45
N GLY A 301 -0.80 30.27 0.87
CA GLY A 301 -2.12 30.47 1.48
C GLY A 301 -2.99 29.22 1.54
N LEU A 302 -2.39 28.02 1.48
CA LEU A 302 -3.12 26.78 1.72
C LEU A 302 -3.50 26.67 3.21
N GLU A 303 -4.69 26.12 3.49
CA GLU A 303 -5.18 25.94 4.86
C GLU A 303 -4.34 24.94 5.67
N SER A 304 -3.74 23.95 5.00
CA SER A 304 -2.95 22.90 5.65
C SER A 304 -2.01 22.17 4.69
N GLU A 305 -1.00 21.50 5.24
CA GLU A 305 -0.15 20.54 4.51
C GLU A 305 -0.97 19.39 3.90
N HIS A 306 -2.08 19.01 4.55
CA HIS A 306 -2.96 17.97 4.05
C HIS A 306 -3.53 18.33 2.67
N THR A 307 -3.98 19.57 2.48
CA THR A 307 -4.48 20.08 1.20
C THR A 307 -3.41 20.03 0.11
N ALA A 308 -2.16 20.38 0.44
CA ALA A 308 -1.04 20.29 -0.49
C ALA A 308 -0.78 18.84 -0.92
N LEU A 309 -0.79 17.90 0.03
CA LEU A 309 -0.62 16.48 -0.24
C LEU A 309 -1.78 15.90 -1.05
N GLU A 310 -3.02 16.33 -0.82
CA GLU A 310 -4.17 15.93 -1.62
C GLU A 310 -4.05 16.39 -3.07
N LEU A 311 -3.62 17.64 -3.31
CA LEU A 311 -3.32 18.14 -4.65
C LEU A 311 -2.20 17.31 -5.31
N GLY A 312 -1.13 17.02 -4.58
CA GLY A 312 -0.04 16.16 -5.05
C GLY A 312 -0.54 14.77 -5.45
N ARG A 313 -1.33 14.11 -4.61
CA ARG A 313 -1.94 12.79 -4.90
C ARG A 313 -2.86 12.84 -6.12
N HIS A 314 -3.74 13.84 -6.19
CA HIS A 314 -4.68 14.01 -7.29
C HIS A 314 -3.97 14.14 -8.65
N HIS A 315 -2.83 14.82 -8.67
CA HIS A 315 -2.01 14.97 -9.88
C HIS A 315 -0.93 13.88 -10.06
N GLY A 316 -0.95 12.85 -9.22
CA GLY A 316 -0.06 11.69 -9.31
C GLY A 316 1.38 11.98 -8.90
N GLN A 317 1.66 13.05 -8.16
CA GLN A 317 3.02 13.36 -7.72
C GLN A 317 3.48 12.40 -6.63
N ALA A 318 4.67 11.83 -6.78
CA ALA A 318 5.24 10.96 -5.77
C ALA A 318 5.66 11.74 -4.51
N ALA A 319 6.17 12.97 -4.70
CA ALA A 319 6.55 13.89 -3.64
C ALA A 319 6.29 15.35 -4.05
N ILE A 320 6.16 16.21 -3.05
CA ILE A 320 6.04 17.67 -3.19
C ILE A 320 7.02 18.34 -2.23
N TYR A 321 7.27 19.64 -2.39
CA TYR A 321 8.09 20.39 -1.43
C TYR A 321 7.22 21.27 -0.55
N ARG A 322 7.60 21.37 0.72
CA ARG A 322 7.16 22.42 1.64
C ARG A 322 8.37 23.30 1.96
N TRP A 323 8.21 24.59 1.76
CA TRP A 323 9.19 25.61 2.12
C TRP A 323 8.66 26.41 3.31
N SER A 324 9.41 26.38 4.41
CA SER A 324 9.13 27.13 5.64
C SER A 324 10.31 28.02 6.02
N PRO A 325 10.15 28.92 7.00
CA PRO A 325 11.28 29.72 7.49
C PRO A 325 12.44 28.88 8.06
N GLN A 326 12.20 27.63 8.45
CA GLN A 326 13.20 26.77 9.10
C GLN A 326 13.78 25.69 8.16
N ALA A 327 13.02 25.25 7.15
CA ALA A 327 13.40 24.09 6.36
C ALA A 327 12.81 24.11 4.94
N LEU A 328 13.49 23.38 4.05
CA LEU A 328 12.92 22.88 2.81
C LEU A 328 12.69 21.37 3.01
N THR A 329 11.42 20.99 3.11
CA THR A 329 10.98 19.63 3.37
C THR A 329 10.49 18.98 2.08
N VAL A 330 11.00 17.79 1.75
CA VAL A 330 10.38 16.89 0.76
C VAL A 330 9.32 16.06 1.47
N LEU A 331 8.09 16.07 0.97
CA LEU A 331 6.95 15.33 1.52
C LEU A 331 6.49 14.25 0.53
N GLU A 332 6.41 12.99 0.97
CA GLU A 332 5.87 11.90 0.15
C GLU A 332 4.34 12.01 0.09
N CYS A 333 3.78 12.11 -1.11
CA CYS A 333 2.32 12.24 -1.27
C CYS A 333 1.60 10.97 -0.80
N PHE A 334 2.07 9.80 -1.20
CA PHE A 334 1.36 8.54 -1.00
C PHE A 334 1.82 7.74 0.21
N GLY A 335 2.74 8.26 1.02
CA GLY A 335 3.26 7.60 2.21
C GLY A 335 3.40 8.57 3.37
N ARG A 336 4.35 8.28 4.25
CA ARG A 336 4.63 9.10 5.44
C ARG A 336 6.08 9.57 5.49
N ARG A 337 6.87 9.30 4.45
CA ARG A 337 8.25 9.72 4.41
C ARG A 337 8.31 11.23 4.22
N GLN A 338 9.17 11.87 5.00
CA GLN A 338 9.56 13.25 4.80
C GLN A 338 11.05 13.40 5.07
N SER A 339 11.67 14.43 4.48
CA SER A 339 13.06 14.75 4.73
C SER A 339 13.26 16.26 4.73
N ASP A 340 13.83 16.75 5.83
CA ASP A 340 14.12 18.16 6.01
C ASP A 340 15.55 18.45 5.58
N SER A 341 15.70 19.53 4.84
CA SER A 341 16.98 20.17 4.54
C SER A 341 16.94 21.63 5.01
N GLY A 342 18.12 22.23 5.19
CA GLY A 342 18.21 23.68 5.23
C GLY A 342 17.98 24.26 3.83
N TRP A 343 17.98 25.57 3.69
CA TRP A 343 17.91 26.21 2.38
C TRP A 343 18.70 27.51 2.31
N SER A 344 19.15 27.84 1.11
CA SER A 344 19.68 29.16 0.76
C SER A 344 18.96 29.73 -0.46
N ILE A 345 18.84 31.05 -0.52
CA ILE A 345 18.37 31.76 -1.70
C ILE A 345 19.58 32.18 -2.52
N SER A 346 19.53 31.88 -3.83
CA SER A 346 20.48 32.38 -4.81
C SER A 346 19.74 33.18 -5.87
N THR A 347 20.08 34.45 -6.01
CA THR A 347 19.69 35.27 -7.16
C THR A 347 20.68 34.95 -8.28
N GLY A 348 20.53 33.79 -8.92
CA GLY A 348 21.35 33.44 -10.07
C GLY A 348 21.19 34.50 -11.17
N SER A 349 22.33 35.01 -11.65
CA SER A 349 22.46 35.91 -12.80
C SER A 349 22.07 35.25 -14.11
#